data_AF-A0A552VCH7-F1
#
_entry.id   AF-A0A552VCH7-F1
#
_cell.length_a   1.000
_cell.length_b   1.000
_cell.length_c   1.000
_cell.angle_alpha   90.00
_cell.angle_beta   90.00
_cell.angle_gamma   90.00
#
_symmetry.space_group_name_H-M   'P 1'
#
loop_
_entity.id
_entity.type
_entity.pdbx_description
1 polymer ?
#
loop_
_entity_poly.entity_id
_entity_poly.type
_entity_poly.pdbx_seq_one_letter_code
_entity_poly.pdbx_strand_id
1 'polypeptide(L)'
;MDYGFKIIAKVKDNLSQEEKVKILEKINDLKNKLDIYQLDDITYIRLRKNNRDLGAACLFYIQLEKVKGDFSKLEYHDYINDEMEIAV
;
A
#
# COMPACT_ATOMS: atom_id res chain seq x y z
N MET A 1 7.22 16.24 -0.54
CA MET A 1 7.90 15.09 0.08
C MET A 1 8.03 14.07 -1.03
N ASP A 2 9.24 13.88 -1.56
CA ASP A 2 9.47 12.96 -2.68
C ASP A 2 9.51 11.53 -2.17
N TYR A 3 8.33 10.94 -1.95
CA TYR A 3 8.24 9.49 -1.86
C TYR A 3 8.29 8.92 -3.27
N GLY A 4 9.03 7.82 -3.44
CA GLY A 4 9.13 7.18 -4.75
C GLY A 4 7.95 6.29 -5.06
N PHE A 5 7.24 5.81 -4.03
CA PHE A 5 6.10 4.91 -4.18
C PHE A 5 4.99 5.29 -3.22
N LYS A 6 3.75 5.20 -3.68
CA LYS A 6 2.55 5.40 -2.89
C LYS A 6 1.53 4.32 -3.21
N ILE A 7 0.91 3.80 -2.16
CA ILE A 7 -0.16 2.82 -2.21
C ILE A 7 -1.36 3.43 -1.49
N ILE A 8 -2.51 3.48 -2.15
CA ILE A 8 -3.78 3.85 -1.52
C ILE A 8 -4.55 2.56 -1.28
N ALA A 9 -4.84 2.25 -0.02
CA ALA A 9 -5.57 1.05 0.38
C ALA A 9 -6.71 1.43 1.34
N LYS A 10 -7.89 1.70 0.77
CA LYS A 10 -9.12 1.98 1.53
C LYS A 10 -9.93 0.71 1.70
N VAL A 11 -10.00 0.21 2.93
CA VAL A 11 -10.83 -0.94 3.32
C VAL A 11 -12.31 -0.60 3.17
N LYS A 12 -13.15 -1.55 2.76
CA LYS A 12 -14.60 -1.33 2.64
C LYS A 12 -15.24 -1.06 4.00
N ASP A 13 -16.19 -0.13 4.02
CA ASP A 13 -16.93 0.23 5.23
C ASP A 13 -17.93 -0.85 5.67
N ASN A 14 -18.31 -1.76 4.76
CA ASN A 14 -19.32 -2.81 4.99
C ASN A 14 -18.74 -4.17 5.39
N LEU A 15 -17.44 -4.26 5.67
CA LEU A 15 -16.85 -5.48 6.25
C LEU A 15 -17.39 -5.70 7.66
N SER A 16 -17.54 -6.97 8.04
CA SER A 16 -17.73 -7.33 9.44
C SER A 16 -16.52 -6.89 10.28
N GLN A 17 -16.72 -6.76 11.60
CA GLN A 17 -15.62 -6.39 12.51
C GLN A 17 -14.46 -7.38 12.44
N GLU A 18 -14.75 -8.68 12.30
CA GLU A 18 -13.73 -9.72 12.19
C GLU A 18 -12.90 -9.59 10.90
N GLU A 19 -13.55 -9.37 9.75
CA GLU A 19 -12.87 -9.13 8.48
C GLU A 19 -12.02 -7.86 8.54
N LYS A 20 -12.56 -6.79 9.13
CA LYS A 20 -11.85 -5.52 9.30
C LYS A 20 -10.60 -5.68 10.16
N VAL A 21 -10.67 -6.42 11.26
CA VAL A 21 -9.50 -6.73 12.10
C VAL A 21 -8.46 -7.53 11.31
N LYS A 22 -8.87 -8.61 10.63
CA LYS A 22 -7.96 -9.45 9.84
C LYS A 22 -7.21 -8.68 8.76
N ILE A 23 -7.89 -7.82 8.01
CA ILE A 23 -7.25 -7.05 6.94
C ILE A 23 -6.30 -5.98 7.49
N LEU A 24 -6.67 -5.31 8.59
CA LEU A 24 -5.81 -4.32 9.25
C LEU A 24 -4.56 -4.96 9.86
N GLU A 25 -4.70 -6.13 10.48
CA GLU A 25 -3.55 -6.90 10.98
C GLU A 25 -2.60 -7.30 9.85
N LYS A 26 -3.14 -7.79 8.72
CA LYS A 26 -2.35 -8.11 7.53
C LYS A 26 -1.62 -6.89 6.97
N ILE A 27 -2.31 -5.75 6.84
CA ILE A 27 -1.70 -4.50 6.38
C ILE A 27 -0.57 -4.09 7.33
N ASN A 28 -0.80 -4.15 8.64
CA ASN A 28 0.19 -3.74 9.63
C ASN A 28 1.42 -4.67 9.64
N ASP A 29 1.22 -5.99 9.55
CA ASP A 29 2.30 -6.97 9.44
C ASP A 29 3.15 -6.75 8.19
N LEU A 30 2.52 -6.59 7.02
CA LEU A 30 3.21 -6.31 5.76
C LEU A 30 3.96 -4.97 5.80
N LYS A 31 3.32 -3.94 6.36
CA LYS A 31 3.90 -2.60 6.50
C LYS A 31 5.19 -2.66 7.30
N ASN A 32 5.18 -3.36 8.44
CA ASN A 32 6.35 -3.52 9.30
C ASN A 32 7.45 -4.37 8.65
N LYS A 33 7.10 -5.47 7.97
CA LYS A 33 8.07 -6.34 7.29
C LYS A 33 8.76 -5.68 6.11
N LEU A 34 8.07 -4.78 5.41
CA LEU A 34 8.54 -4.14 4.19
C LEU A 34 8.98 -2.68 4.40
N ASP A 35 9.00 -2.23 5.66
CA ASP A 35 9.37 -0.86 6.07
C ASP A 35 8.58 0.20 5.26
N ILE A 36 7.28 -0.03 5.11
CA ILE A 36 6.35 0.90 4.47
C ILE A 36 5.89 1.91 5.52
N TYR A 37 5.86 3.21 5.19
CA TYR A 37 5.37 4.24 6.11
C TYR A 37 3.90 4.50 5.84
N GLN A 38 3.13 4.74 6.89
CA GLN A 38 1.72 5.15 6.77
C GLN A 38 1.63 6.65 7.00
N LEU A 39 1.07 7.38 6.03
CA LEU A 39 0.88 8.83 6.13
C LEU A 39 -0.47 9.20 6.77
N ASP A 40 -1.50 8.44 6.43
CA ASP A 40 -2.88 8.60 6.93
C ASP A 40 -3.57 7.22 6.95
N ASP A 41 -4.89 7.19 7.21
CA ASP A 41 -5.65 5.93 7.36
C ASP A 41 -5.59 5.01 6.13
N ILE A 42 -5.38 5.56 4.93
CA ILE A 42 -5.45 4.81 3.67
C ILE A 42 -4.17 4.91 2.83
N THR A 43 -3.28 5.84 3.14
CA THR A 43 -2.10 6.15 2.34
C THR A 43 -0.84 5.55 2.95
N TYR A 44 -0.17 4.72 2.16
CA TYR A 44 1.07 4.03 2.49
C TYR A 44 2.15 4.47 1.49
N ILE A 45 3.37 4.75 1.96
CA ILE A 45 4.47 5.24 1.12
C ILE A 45 5.77 4.50 1.36
N ARG A 46 6.64 4.49 0.36
CA ARG A 46 8.03 4.06 0.47
C ARG A 46 8.93 5.09 -0.21
N LEU A 47 10.00 5.49 0.48
CA LEU A 47 11.01 6.38 -0.11
C LEU A 47 11.91 5.54 -1.03
N ARG A 48 12.15 6.02 -2.25
CA ARG A 48 13.05 5.35 -3.21
C ARG A 48 14.49 5.76 -2.89
N LYS A 49 15.25 4.86 -2.26
CA LYS A 49 16.69 5.00 -2.00
C LYS A 49 17.51 4.05 -2.87
N ASN A 50 16.97 2.89 -3.21
CA ASN A 50 17.55 1.90 -4.10
C ASN A 50 16.47 0.97 -4.71
N ASN A 51 16.89 0.06 -5.60
CA ASN A 51 15.95 -0.85 -6.29
C ASN A 51 15.21 -1.82 -5.37
N ARG A 52 15.69 -2.07 -4.14
CA ARG A 52 14.95 -2.91 -3.17
C ARG A 52 13.68 -2.21 -2.69
N ASP A 53 13.63 -0.88 -2.74
CA ASP A 53 12.45 -0.11 -2.34
C ASP A 53 11.29 -0.28 -3.32
N LEU A 54 11.60 -0.38 -4.63
CA LEU A 54 10.63 -0.79 -5.65
C LEU A 54 10.08 -2.18 -5.31
N GLY A 55 10.98 -3.15 -5.07
CA GLY A 55 10.59 -4.51 -4.73
C GLY A 55 9.70 -4.58 -3.48
N ALA A 56 10.01 -3.80 -2.45
CA ALA A 56 9.22 -3.72 -1.22
C ALA A 56 7.83 -3.13 -1.47
N ALA A 57 7.73 -2.01 -2.20
CA ALA A 57 6.47 -1.37 -2.53
C ALA A 57 5.59 -2.25 -3.42
N CYS A 58 6.16 -2.85 -4.47
CA CYS A 58 5.47 -3.82 -5.33
C CYS A 58 5.00 -5.04 -4.54
N LEU A 59 5.85 -5.62 -3.69
CA LEU A 59 5.48 -6.78 -2.88
C LEU A 59 4.35 -6.44 -1.91
N PHE A 60 4.38 -5.27 -1.28
CA PHE A 60 3.29 -4.79 -0.42
C PHE A 60 1.97 -4.77 -1.20
N TYR A 61 1.95 -4.11 -2.36
CA TYR A 61 0.76 -4.02 -3.21
C TYR A 61 0.24 -5.38 -3.67
N ILE A 62 1.11 -6.26 -4.18
CA ILE A 62 0.74 -7.60 -4.65
C ILE A 62 0.09 -8.43 -3.54
N GLN A 63 0.57 -8.31 -2.29
CA GLN A 63 -0.03 -9.03 -1.17
C GLN A 63 -1.42 -8.50 -0.78
N LEU A 64 -1.67 -7.20 -0.96
CA LEU A 64 -2.99 -6.60 -0.79
C LEU A 64 -3.93 -6.95 -1.95
N GLU A 65 -3.41 -7.01 -3.17
CA GLU A 65 -4.17 -7.36 -4.36
C GLU A 65 -4.79 -8.78 -4.28
N LYS A 66 -4.09 -9.72 -3.63
CA LYS A 66 -4.64 -11.06 -3.33
C LYS A 66 -5.94 -11.04 -2.52
N VAL A 67 -6.19 -9.94 -1.81
CA VAL A 67 -7.41 -9.69 -1.01
C VAL A 67 -8.09 -8.40 -1.46
N LYS A 68 -7.99 -8.05 -2.76
CA LYS A 68 -8.61 -6.82 -3.33
C LYS A 68 -10.11 -6.70 -3.05
N GLY A 69 -10.79 -7.82 -2.80
CA GLY A 69 -12.20 -7.87 -2.42
C GLY A 69 -12.53 -7.13 -1.12
N ASP A 70 -11.55 -6.92 -0.25
CA ASP A 70 -11.73 -6.24 1.05
C ASP A 70 -11.57 -4.72 0.95
N PHE A 71 -11.16 -4.21 -0.21
CA PHE A 71 -10.90 -2.80 -0.45
C PHE A 71 -11.99 -2.15 -1.31
N SER A 72 -12.42 -0.95 -0.93
CA SER A 72 -13.20 -0.07 -1.82
C SER A 72 -12.31 0.68 -2.80
N LYS A 73 -11.02 0.81 -2.47
CA LYS A 73 -10.00 1.43 -3.31
C LYS A 73 -8.64 0.80 -3.02
N LEU A 74 -7.98 0.32 -4.06
CA LEU A 74 -6.61 -0.19 -4.00
C LEU A 74 -5.85 0.31 -5.24
N GLU A 75 -4.84 1.15 -5.05
CA GLU A 75 -4.05 1.75 -6.14
C GLU A 75 -2.56 1.73 -5.79
N TYR A 76 -1.73 1.57 -6.80
CA TYR A 76 -0.28 1.70 -6.73
C TYR A 76 0.17 2.86 -7.64
N HIS A 77 1.05 3.70 -7.11
CA HIS A 77 1.57 4.87 -7.80
C HIS A 77 3.09 4.86 -7.67
N ASP A 78 3.79 4.86 -8.81
CA ASP A 78 5.23 5.03 -8.89
C ASP A 78 5.52 6.48 -9.30
N TYR A 79 6.15 7.24 -8.39
CA TYR A 79 6.48 8.64 -8.63
C TYR A 79 7.97 8.75 -8.94
N ILE A 80 8.28 9.27 -10.12
CA ILE A 80 9.65 9.59 -10.55
C ILE A 80 9.67 11.10 -10.81
N ASN A 81 10.38 11.85 -9.96
CA ASN A 81 10.60 13.30 -10.13
C ASN A 81 9.31 14.12 -10.39
N ASP A 82 8.32 14.04 -9.49
CA ASP A 82 7.02 14.74 -9.57
C ASP A 82 6.14 14.42 -10.80
N GLU A 83 6.56 13.53 -11.70
CA GLU A 83 5.71 12.97 -12.75
C GLU A 83 5.09 11.64 -12.27
N MET A 84 3.77 11.58 -12.33
CA MET A 84 2.96 10.44 -11.91
C MET A 84 2.80 9.47 -13.08
N GLU A 85 3.51 8.35 -13.07
CA GLU A 85 3.20 7.24 -13.97
C GLU A 85 2.28 6.24 -13.25
N ILE A 86 1.05 6.10 -13.75
CA ILE A 86 0.14 5.05 -13.30
C ILE A 86 0.61 3.75 -13.94
N ALA A 87 1.27 2.89 -13.16
CA ALA A 87 1.50 1.51 -13.55
C ALA A 87 0.19 0.73 -13.39
N VAL A 88 -0.38 0.28 -14.52
CA VAL A 88 -1.59 -0.59 -14.58
C VAL A 88 -1.21 -2.04 -14.35
#